data_AF-A0AAW4ILM6-F1
#
_entry.id   AF-A0AAW4ILM6-F1
#
_cell.length_a   1.000
_cell.length_b   1.000
_cell.length_c   1.000
_cell.angle_alpha   90.00
_cell.angle_beta   90.00
_cell.angle_gamma   90.00
#
_symmetry.space_group_name_H-M   'P 1'
#
loop_
_entity.id
_entity.type
_entity.pdbx_description
1 polymer ?
#
loop_
_entity_poly.entity_id
_entity_poly.type
_entity_poly.pdbx_seq_one_letter_code
_entity_poly.pdbx_strand_id
1 'polypeptide(L)'
;MPELTPNTAYPVDQLTPSIVLYEPSFEGWLSAVFYVYANQLQDDEALQLIAQDCYVPSLIAQATSVVPNEEHAERVLVKLNQLLGRSGMRNLLWGFLSEKEHIGTTLFWVVKYAIDYPNRHIMQDVGNLHVLELVQTVKSVGREKHRMEAFVRFEHTTDDIYFARVEPDFNVLPLIGEHFRQRYQDQHWAIYDITRGYGIYYDKSNSTATRPAALQTITDLDDAVLRRPASIHSADERRYQQFWQGYFTNVNITERKNPHLHRQYLPQRYWKYLSEKQIPPNAEHIQKRR
;
A
#
# COMPACT_ATOMS: atom_id res chain seq x y z
N MET A 1 12.06 -49.87 -42.53
CA MET A 1 10.93 -49.33 -41.75
C MET A 1 11.41 -49.25 -40.31
N PRO A 2 11.74 -48.07 -39.79
CA PRO A 2 12.31 -47.93 -38.46
C PRO A 2 11.23 -48.19 -37.40
N GLU A 3 11.58 -48.97 -36.39
CA GLU A 3 10.73 -49.30 -35.24
C GLU A 3 10.43 -48.03 -34.44
N LEU A 4 9.13 -47.78 -34.21
CA LEU A 4 8.65 -46.73 -33.31
C LEU A 4 8.99 -47.15 -31.88
N THR A 5 9.89 -46.41 -31.23
CA THR A 5 10.17 -46.56 -29.80
C THR A 5 8.93 -46.22 -28.97
N PRO A 6 8.68 -46.95 -27.87
CA PRO A 6 7.51 -46.72 -27.03
C PRO A 6 7.55 -45.35 -26.36
N ASN A 7 6.38 -44.71 -26.40
CA ASN A 7 6.01 -43.42 -25.83
C ASN A 7 6.62 -43.21 -24.43
N THR A 8 7.59 -42.30 -24.32
CA THR A 8 8.07 -41.78 -23.04
C THR A 8 6.92 -41.03 -22.39
N ALA A 9 6.28 -41.65 -21.40
CA ALA A 9 5.32 -40.96 -20.55
C ALA A 9 6.06 -39.86 -19.78
N TYR A 10 5.88 -38.61 -20.19
CA TYR A 10 6.27 -37.47 -19.37
C TYR A 10 5.38 -37.48 -18.12
N PRO A 11 5.95 -37.55 -16.90
CA PRO A 11 5.15 -37.41 -15.69
C PRO A 11 4.55 -36.00 -15.68
N VAL A 12 3.23 -35.93 -15.87
CA VAL A 12 2.45 -34.67 -15.86
C VAL A 12 2.55 -33.97 -14.50
N ASP A 13 2.92 -34.70 -13.45
CA ASP A 13 3.08 -34.21 -12.08
C ASP A 13 4.23 -33.19 -11.88
N GLN A 14 5.13 -33.00 -12.86
CA GLN A 14 6.23 -32.04 -12.75
C GLN A 14 5.97 -30.69 -13.44
N LEU A 15 4.82 -30.49 -14.08
CA LEU A 15 4.55 -29.30 -14.91
C LEU A 15 3.45 -28.38 -14.37
N THR A 16 2.81 -28.74 -13.25
CA THR A 16 1.79 -27.89 -12.63
C THR A 16 2.43 -27.05 -11.52
N PRO A 17 2.44 -25.71 -11.62
CA PRO A 17 2.95 -24.87 -10.55
C PRO A 17 2.13 -25.10 -9.27
N SER A 18 2.81 -25.33 -8.14
CA SER A 18 2.15 -25.35 -6.84
C SER A 18 1.68 -23.94 -6.51
N ILE A 19 0.37 -23.71 -6.50
CA ILE A 19 -0.20 -22.40 -6.15
C ILE A 19 -0.75 -22.48 -4.72
N VAL A 20 -0.22 -21.62 -3.85
CA VAL A 20 -0.69 -21.45 -2.48
C VAL A 20 -1.45 -20.13 -2.40
N LEU A 21 -2.74 -20.22 -2.10
CA LEU A 21 -3.60 -19.06 -1.91
C LEU A 21 -3.66 -18.67 -0.44
N TYR A 22 -3.55 -17.37 -0.18
CA TYR A 22 -3.63 -16.82 1.17
C TYR A 22 -4.61 -15.65 1.23
N GLU A 23 -5.22 -15.44 2.38
CA GLU A 23 -6.06 -14.27 2.62
C GLU A 23 -5.23 -12.98 2.46
N PRO A 24 -5.76 -11.89 1.85
CA PRO A 24 -5.03 -10.64 1.58
C PRO A 24 -4.70 -9.83 2.86
N SER A 25 -3.99 -10.45 3.78
CA SER A 25 -3.47 -9.90 5.02
C SER A 25 -2.04 -10.38 5.22
N PHE A 26 -1.24 -9.59 5.96
CA PHE A 26 0.16 -9.97 6.22
C PHE A 26 0.24 -11.27 7.05
N GLU A 27 -0.72 -11.48 7.95
CA GLU A 27 -0.86 -12.69 8.75
C GLU A 27 -1.23 -13.91 7.90
N GLY A 28 -2.14 -13.74 6.94
CA GLY A 28 -2.48 -14.76 5.95
C GLY A 28 -1.26 -15.17 5.12
N TRP A 29 -0.46 -14.20 4.68
CA TRP A 29 0.79 -14.47 3.98
C TRP A 29 1.80 -15.23 4.86
N LEU A 30 2.00 -14.85 6.12
CA LEU A 30 2.88 -15.57 7.05
C LEU A 30 2.41 -17.02 7.29
N SER A 31 1.10 -17.23 7.40
CA SER A 31 0.50 -18.57 7.51
C SER A 31 0.77 -19.42 6.28
N ALA A 32 0.72 -18.83 5.08
CA ALA A 32 1.08 -19.52 3.83
C ALA A 32 2.57 -19.85 3.76
N VAL A 33 3.45 -18.96 4.23
CA VAL A 33 4.88 -19.26 4.35
C VAL A 33 5.10 -20.47 5.27
N PHE A 34 4.39 -20.53 6.41
CA PHE A 34 4.44 -21.70 7.30
C PHE A 34 3.98 -22.97 6.57
N TYR A 35 2.84 -22.91 5.88
CA TYR A 35 2.28 -24.03 5.13
C TYR A 35 3.26 -24.59 4.09
N VAL A 36 3.96 -23.72 3.35
CA VAL A 36 4.97 -24.12 2.36
C VAL A 36 6.09 -24.95 3.02
N TYR A 37 6.63 -24.49 4.14
CA TYR A 37 7.68 -25.24 4.85
C TYR A 37 7.15 -26.51 5.53
N ALA A 38 5.91 -26.51 6.04
CA ALA A 38 5.30 -27.68 6.67
C ALA A 38 5.07 -28.82 5.67
N ASN A 39 4.72 -28.49 4.42
CA ASN A 39 4.48 -29.44 3.34
C ASN A 39 5.70 -29.68 2.44
N GLN A 40 6.88 -29.17 2.82
CA GLN A 40 8.13 -29.35 2.09
C GLN A 40 8.10 -28.82 0.64
N LEU A 41 7.31 -27.77 0.39
CA LEU A 41 7.13 -27.15 -0.93
C LEU A 41 8.17 -26.05 -1.20
N GLN A 42 9.07 -25.75 -0.26
CA GLN A 42 10.01 -24.62 -0.36
C GLN A 42 11.05 -24.76 -1.49
N ASP A 43 11.21 -25.97 -2.05
CA ASP A 43 12.19 -26.26 -3.10
C ASP A 43 11.54 -26.40 -4.48
N ASP A 44 10.23 -26.18 -4.59
CA ASP A 44 9.52 -26.09 -5.87
C ASP A 44 9.79 -24.71 -6.51
N GLU A 45 10.57 -24.69 -7.59
CA GLU A 45 10.90 -23.47 -8.34
C GLU A 45 9.68 -22.80 -8.99
N ALA A 46 8.60 -23.55 -9.22
CA ALA A 46 7.35 -23.04 -9.79
C ALA A 46 6.33 -22.61 -8.72
N LEU A 47 6.70 -22.62 -7.44
CA LEU A 47 5.84 -22.21 -6.33
C LEU A 47 5.39 -20.75 -6.46
N GLN A 48 4.09 -20.52 -6.31
CA GLN A 48 3.50 -19.19 -6.29
C GLN A 48 2.65 -18.99 -5.03
N LEU A 49 2.89 -17.88 -4.33
CA LEU A 49 2.03 -17.41 -3.25
C LEU A 49 1.20 -16.24 -3.78
N ILE A 50 -0.11 -16.48 -3.93
CA ILE A 50 -1.04 -15.51 -4.53
C ILE A 50 -2.11 -15.16 -3.50
N ALA A 51 -2.43 -13.88 -3.36
CA ALA A 51 -3.55 -13.45 -2.54
C ALA A 51 -4.87 -13.90 -3.18
N GLN A 52 -5.84 -14.34 -2.37
CA GLN A 52 -7.10 -14.93 -2.86
C GLN A 52 -7.89 -14.00 -3.80
N ASP A 53 -7.84 -12.69 -3.56
CA ASP A 53 -8.49 -11.65 -4.36
C ASP A 53 -7.82 -11.38 -5.71
N CYS A 54 -6.54 -11.71 -5.85
CA CYS A 54 -5.76 -11.59 -7.08
C CYS A 54 -5.74 -12.89 -7.91
N TYR A 55 -6.26 -14.00 -7.39
CA TYR A 55 -6.17 -15.29 -8.06
C TYR A 55 -7.15 -15.43 -9.23
N VAL A 56 -6.60 -15.74 -10.40
CA VAL A 56 -7.38 -16.11 -11.59
C VAL A 56 -7.25 -17.62 -11.80
N PRO A 57 -8.36 -18.38 -11.71
CA PRO A 57 -8.33 -19.82 -11.91
C PRO A 57 -7.80 -20.21 -13.30
N SER A 58 -6.85 -21.14 -13.32
CA SER A 58 -6.34 -21.75 -14.55
C SER A 58 -6.87 -23.16 -14.68
N LEU A 59 -7.05 -23.64 -15.92
CA LEU A 59 -7.60 -24.96 -16.22
C LEU A 59 -6.66 -26.11 -15.81
N ILE A 60 -5.37 -25.80 -15.58
CA ILE A 60 -4.29 -26.77 -15.38
C ILE A 60 -3.67 -26.64 -13.97
N ALA A 61 -3.83 -25.49 -13.30
CA ALA A 61 -3.16 -25.24 -12.03
C ALA A 61 -3.96 -25.77 -10.84
N GLN A 62 -3.29 -26.44 -9.90
CA GLN A 62 -3.87 -26.82 -8.62
C GLN A 62 -3.55 -25.72 -7.59
N ALA A 63 -4.59 -25.05 -7.11
CA ALA A 63 -4.48 -24.03 -6.09
C ALA A 63 -4.98 -24.56 -4.74
N THR A 64 -4.13 -24.45 -3.72
CA THR A 64 -4.46 -24.82 -2.35
C THR A 64 -4.69 -23.56 -1.53
N SER A 65 -5.89 -23.42 -0.97
CA SER A 65 -6.20 -22.30 -0.08
C SER A 65 -5.75 -22.60 1.35
N VAL A 66 -4.96 -21.70 1.91
CA VAL A 66 -4.50 -21.76 3.30
C VAL A 66 -5.36 -20.83 4.15
N VAL A 67 -5.90 -21.38 5.24
CA VAL A 67 -6.65 -20.62 6.24
C VAL A 67 -5.64 -19.88 7.14
N PRO A 68 -5.85 -18.59 7.46
CA PRO A 68 -4.98 -17.90 8.41
C PRO A 68 -4.98 -18.60 9.76
N ASN A 69 -3.80 -18.70 10.37
CA ASN A 69 -3.63 -19.27 11.69
C ASN A 69 -2.63 -18.41 12.48
N GLU A 70 -3.12 -17.77 13.54
CA GLU A 70 -2.38 -16.83 14.37
C GLU A 70 -1.10 -17.46 14.95
N GLU A 71 -1.17 -18.70 15.44
CA GLU A 71 -0.01 -19.40 16.00
C GLU A 71 1.06 -19.67 14.93
N HIS A 72 0.64 -20.07 13.73
CA HIS A 72 1.55 -20.31 12.61
C HIS A 72 2.20 -19.01 12.13
N ALA A 73 1.41 -17.95 11.99
CA ALA A 73 1.88 -16.63 11.61
C ALA A 73 2.87 -16.05 12.64
N GLU A 74 2.57 -16.16 13.95
CA GLU A 74 3.44 -15.69 15.02
C GLU A 74 4.79 -16.42 15.02
N ARG A 75 4.79 -17.76 14.85
CA ARG A 75 6.03 -18.54 14.77
C ARG A 75 6.92 -18.10 13.61
N VAL A 76 6.35 -17.84 12.43
CA VAL A 76 7.09 -17.31 11.28
C VAL A 76 7.58 -15.90 11.58
N LEU A 77 6.72 -15.03 12.11
CA LEU A 77 7.06 -13.65 12.46
C LEU A 77 8.26 -13.57 13.41
N VAL A 78 8.25 -14.36 14.50
CA VAL A 78 9.34 -14.41 15.49
C VAL A 78 10.64 -14.86 14.84
N LYS A 79 10.60 -15.93 14.03
CA LYS A 79 11.78 -16.45 13.33
C LYS A 79 12.35 -15.42 12.35
N LEU A 80 11.50 -14.79 11.53
CA LEU A 80 11.94 -13.78 10.57
C LEU A 80 12.48 -12.53 11.26
N ASN A 81 11.90 -12.11 12.38
CA ASN A 81 12.40 -10.96 13.15
C ASN A 81 13.78 -11.23 13.77
N GLN A 82 14.04 -12.47 14.21
CA GLN A 82 15.37 -12.88 14.67
C GLN A 82 16.41 -12.92 13.55
N LEU A 83 16.03 -13.40 12.36
CA LEU A 83 16.93 -13.54 11.21
C LEU A 83 17.23 -12.22 10.49
N LEU A 84 16.20 -11.43 10.20
CA LEU A 84 16.29 -10.23 9.37
C LEU A 84 16.38 -8.93 10.19
N GLY A 85 16.07 -9.00 11.48
CA GLY A 85 15.97 -7.85 12.36
C GLY A 85 14.85 -6.87 11.97
N ARG A 86 14.79 -5.76 12.70
CA ARG A 86 13.75 -4.73 12.49
C ARG A 86 13.76 -4.13 11.09
N SER A 87 14.94 -3.91 10.51
CA SER A 87 15.08 -3.30 9.18
C SER A 87 14.56 -4.22 8.08
N GLY A 88 14.91 -5.50 8.12
CA GLY A 88 14.44 -6.47 7.13
C GLY A 88 12.94 -6.77 7.27
N MET A 89 12.42 -6.89 8.50
CA MET A 89 10.98 -7.00 8.73
C MET A 89 10.20 -5.79 8.19
N ARG A 90 10.73 -4.58 8.39
CA ARG A 90 10.14 -3.37 7.79
C ARG A 90 10.10 -3.46 6.27
N ASN A 91 11.17 -3.92 5.63
CA ASN A 91 11.20 -4.06 4.18
C ASN A 91 10.19 -5.10 3.68
N LEU A 92 10.02 -6.23 4.38
CA LEU A 92 9.00 -7.22 4.03
C LEU A 92 7.59 -6.65 4.14
N LEU A 93 7.29 -5.96 5.25
CA LEU A 93 5.98 -5.31 5.42
C LEU A 93 5.73 -4.23 4.37
N TRP A 94 6.72 -3.39 4.08
CA TRP A 94 6.60 -2.35 3.05
C TRP A 94 6.48 -2.95 1.65
N GLY A 95 7.17 -4.07 1.40
CA GLY A 95 7.00 -4.85 0.18
C GLY A 95 5.56 -5.35 0.06
N PHE A 96 5.03 -5.96 1.11
CA PHE A 96 3.65 -6.46 1.15
C PHE A 96 2.62 -5.36 0.86
N LEU A 97 2.78 -4.18 1.49
CA LEU A 97 1.94 -3.00 1.28
C LEU A 97 2.02 -2.40 -0.14
N SER A 98 2.89 -2.91 -1.02
CA SER A 98 2.90 -2.51 -2.42
C SER A 98 1.75 -3.10 -3.23
N GLU A 99 1.13 -4.20 -2.78
CA GLU A 99 0.04 -4.88 -3.48
C GLU A 99 0.31 -5.17 -4.96
N LYS A 100 1.59 -5.30 -5.34
CA LYS A 100 1.97 -5.69 -6.70
C LYS A 100 1.58 -7.13 -6.98
N GLU A 101 1.33 -7.41 -8.25
CA GLU A 101 1.18 -8.77 -8.73
C GLU A 101 2.40 -9.61 -8.34
N HIS A 102 2.16 -10.83 -7.83
CA HIS A 102 3.19 -11.78 -7.37
C HIS A 102 4.10 -11.32 -6.22
N ILE A 103 3.79 -10.20 -5.54
CA ILE A 103 4.63 -9.72 -4.43
C ILE A 103 4.76 -10.77 -3.31
N GLY A 104 3.72 -11.55 -3.05
CA GLY A 104 3.74 -12.64 -2.07
C GLY A 104 4.81 -13.69 -2.38
N THR A 105 4.95 -14.05 -3.65
CA THR A 105 5.98 -14.96 -4.16
C THR A 105 7.37 -14.34 -4.05
N THR A 106 7.56 -13.09 -4.49
CA THR A 106 8.85 -12.38 -4.38
C THR A 106 9.31 -12.29 -2.92
N LEU A 107 8.41 -11.96 -2.00
CA LEU A 107 8.69 -11.92 -0.56
C LEU A 107 9.08 -13.30 -0.03
N PHE A 108 8.39 -14.36 -0.47
CA PHE A 108 8.73 -15.73 -0.08
C PHE A 108 10.15 -16.10 -0.52
N TRP A 109 10.53 -15.82 -1.77
CA TRP A 109 11.88 -16.12 -2.27
C TRP A 109 12.97 -15.35 -1.52
N VAL A 110 12.69 -14.09 -1.13
CA VAL A 110 13.60 -13.33 -0.25
C VAL A 110 13.70 -13.98 1.13
N VAL A 111 12.58 -14.45 1.70
CA VAL A 111 12.56 -15.16 2.98
C VAL A 111 13.33 -16.49 2.90
N LYS A 112 13.14 -17.27 1.84
CA LYS A 112 13.88 -18.51 1.62
C LYS A 112 15.38 -18.22 1.53
N TYR A 113 15.77 -17.25 0.70
CA TYR A 113 17.17 -16.84 0.58
C TYR A 113 17.76 -16.39 1.93
N ALA A 114 16.95 -15.75 2.78
CA ALA A 114 17.36 -15.37 4.13
C ALA A 114 17.54 -16.54 5.09
N ILE A 115 16.70 -17.56 4.98
CA ILE A 115 16.77 -18.78 5.80
C ILE A 115 17.95 -19.65 5.37
N ASP A 116 18.22 -19.75 4.07
CA ASP A 116 19.30 -20.56 3.51
C ASP A 116 20.68 -19.94 3.81
N TYR A 117 20.77 -18.61 3.90
CA TYR A 117 22.02 -17.88 4.15
C TYR A 117 21.92 -16.88 5.33
N PRO A 118 21.77 -17.36 6.58
CA PRO A 118 21.45 -16.52 7.74
C PRO A 118 22.55 -15.50 8.11
N ASN A 119 23.80 -15.74 7.73
CA ASN A 119 24.93 -14.85 8.04
C ASN A 119 25.15 -13.74 6.98
N ARG A 120 24.36 -13.71 5.90
CA ARG A 120 24.49 -12.70 4.85
C ARG A 120 23.56 -11.52 5.12
N HIS A 121 24.01 -10.34 4.72
CA HIS A 121 23.16 -9.15 4.69
C HIS A 121 22.27 -9.18 3.45
N ILE A 122 21.26 -10.05 3.44
CA ILE A 122 20.44 -10.37 2.25
C ILE A 122 19.89 -9.10 1.58
N MET A 123 19.40 -8.13 2.36
CA MET A 123 18.80 -6.90 1.83
C MET A 123 19.78 -5.98 1.07
N GLN A 124 21.09 -6.23 1.17
CA GLN A 124 22.13 -5.49 0.43
C GLN A 124 22.60 -6.25 -0.81
N ASP A 125 22.26 -7.53 -0.92
CA ASP A 125 22.66 -8.38 -2.03
C ASP A 125 21.71 -8.21 -3.23
N VAL A 126 21.89 -7.10 -3.93
CA VAL A 126 21.14 -6.76 -5.15
C VAL A 126 21.51 -7.64 -6.35
N GLY A 127 22.41 -8.61 -6.20
CA GLY A 127 22.68 -9.63 -7.21
C GLY A 127 21.55 -10.65 -7.34
N ASN A 128 20.77 -10.85 -6.28
CA ASN A 128 19.56 -11.67 -6.31
C ASN A 128 18.39 -10.86 -6.87
N LEU A 129 17.72 -11.39 -7.91
CA LEU A 129 16.62 -10.70 -8.61
C LEU A 129 15.42 -10.39 -7.70
N HIS A 130 15.05 -11.31 -6.80
CA HIS A 130 13.92 -11.10 -5.88
C HIS A 130 14.25 -10.05 -4.81
N VAL A 131 15.50 -10.02 -4.34
CA VAL A 131 15.97 -8.96 -3.43
C VAL A 131 15.97 -7.61 -4.12
N LEU A 132 16.48 -7.54 -5.34
CA LEU A 132 16.49 -6.31 -6.14
C LEU A 132 15.06 -5.78 -6.35
N GLU A 133 14.13 -6.66 -6.73
CA GLU A 133 12.72 -6.31 -6.90
C GLU A 133 12.10 -5.78 -5.60
N LEU A 134 12.34 -6.45 -4.46
CA LEU A 134 11.87 -5.99 -3.16
C LEU A 134 12.43 -4.60 -2.83
N VAL A 135 13.74 -4.37 -2.99
CA VAL A 135 14.38 -3.08 -2.71
C VAL A 135 13.80 -1.95 -3.57
N GLN A 136 13.58 -2.20 -4.87
CA GLN A 136 12.94 -1.23 -5.76
C GLN A 136 11.49 -0.94 -5.38
N THR A 137 10.77 -1.97 -4.96
CA THR A 137 9.37 -1.88 -4.53
C THR A 137 9.25 -1.07 -3.24
N VAL A 138 10.04 -1.39 -2.22
CA VAL A 138 10.11 -0.62 -0.96
C VAL A 138 10.47 0.85 -1.22
N LYS A 139 11.41 1.12 -2.13
CA LYS A 139 11.76 2.50 -2.52
C LYS A 139 10.58 3.23 -3.18
N SER A 140 9.74 2.52 -3.93
CA SER A 140 8.57 3.09 -4.60
C SER A 140 7.44 3.38 -3.59
N VAL A 141 7.20 2.45 -2.66
CA VAL A 141 6.28 2.63 -1.52
C VAL A 141 6.70 3.81 -0.65
N GLY A 142 7.99 3.95 -0.36
CA GLY A 142 8.51 5.10 0.40
C GLY A 142 8.28 6.45 -0.30
N ARG A 143 8.42 6.53 -1.63
CA ARG A 143 8.08 7.75 -2.37
C ARG A 143 6.59 8.07 -2.31
N GLU A 144 5.75 7.04 -2.39
CA GLU A 144 4.30 7.21 -2.31
C GLU A 144 3.86 7.68 -0.93
N LYS A 145 4.44 7.09 0.14
CA LYS A 145 4.26 7.54 1.51
C LYS A 145 4.55 9.04 1.64
N HIS A 146 5.72 9.49 1.19
CA HIS A 146 6.09 10.91 1.24
C HIS A 146 5.17 11.81 0.41
N ARG A 147 4.67 11.32 -0.74
CA ARG A 147 3.65 12.05 -1.50
C ARG A 147 2.36 12.20 -0.69
N MET A 148 1.88 11.15 -0.03
CA MET A 148 0.67 11.23 0.78
C MET A 148 0.84 12.15 1.99
N GLU A 149 1.99 12.11 2.67
CA GLU A 149 2.34 13.07 3.73
C GLU A 149 2.25 14.54 3.24
N ALA A 150 2.59 14.81 1.98
CA ALA A 150 2.59 16.16 1.41
C ALA A 150 1.26 16.58 0.76
N PHE A 151 0.48 15.63 0.21
CA PHE A 151 -0.66 15.92 -0.67
C PHE A 151 -2.01 15.73 -0.01
N VAL A 152 -2.08 15.09 1.16
CA VAL A 152 -3.33 15.05 1.94
C VAL A 152 -3.81 16.49 2.18
N ARG A 153 -5.09 16.72 1.88
CA ARG A 153 -5.81 17.95 2.16
C ARG A 153 -7.02 17.58 2.99
N PHE A 154 -7.14 18.21 4.13
CA PHE A 154 -8.30 18.05 5.00
C PHE A 154 -9.37 19.08 4.64
N GLU A 155 -10.61 18.62 4.64
CA GLU A 155 -11.82 19.41 4.49
C GLU A 155 -12.57 19.35 5.83
N HIS A 156 -12.96 20.51 6.37
CA HIS A 156 -13.64 20.59 7.67
C HIS A 156 -15.13 20.26 7.52
N THR A 157 -15.59 19.26 8.27
CA THR A 157 -16.96 18.75 8.21
C THR A 157 -17.90 19.42 9.22
N THR A 158 -19.21 19.23 9.07
CA THR A 158 -20.23 19.71 10.03
C THR A 158 -20.07 19.12 11.43
N ASP A 159 -19.46 17.94 11.53
CA ASP A 159 -19.31 17.19 12.78
C ASP A 159 -17.97 17.48 13.49
N ASP A 160 -17.30 18.59 13.15
CA ASP A 160 -15.99 19.00 13.71
C ASP A 160 -14.87 17.96 13.47
N ILE A 161 -14.94 17.24 12.34
CA ILE A 161 -13.93 16.29 11.88
C ILE A 161 -13.25 16.82 10.62
N TYR A 162 -11.92 16.79 10.60
CA TYR A 162 -11.12 17.05 9.42
C TYR A 162 -11.03 15.79 8.56
N PHE A 163 -11.74 15.77 7.44
CA PHE A 163 -11.82 14.61 6.57
C PHE A 163 -10.96 14.79 5.34
N ALA A 164 -10.15 13.79 5.00
CA ALA A 164 -9.35 13.76 3.78
C ALA A 164 -9.60 12.49 2.99
N ARG A 165 -9.66 12.63 1.68
CA ARG A 165 -9.78 11.52 0.74
C ARG A 165 -8.49 11.38 -0.04
N VAL A 166 -8.03 10.13 -0.18
CA VAL A 166 -6.81 9.81 -0.91
C VAL A 166 -7.03 8.61 -1.81
N GLU A 167 -6.16 8.50 -2.81
CA GLU A 167 -6.14 7.40 -3.76
C GLU A 167 -4.67 7.08 -4.09
N PRO A 168 -3.93 6.52 -3.13
CA PRO A 168 -2.53 6.20 -3.32
C PRO A 168 -2.35 4.95 -4.17
N ASP A 169 -1.23 4.88 -4.89
CA ASP A 169 -0.88 3.70 -5.70
C ASP A 169 -0.70 2.46 -4.81
N PHE A 170 -0.08 2.66 -3.65
CA PHE A 170 0.26 1.60 -2.71
C PHE A 170 -0.48 1.81 -1.40
N ASN A 171 -0.58 0.74 -0.61
CA ASN A 171 -1.21 0.78 0.69
C ASN A 171 -0.32 1.50 1.72
N VAL A 172 -0.37 2.83 1.70
CA VAL A 172 0.48 3.68 2.56
C VAL A 172 -0.24 4.24 3.77
N LEU A 173 -1.55 4.02 3.91
CA LEU A 173 -2.35 4.48 5.05
C LEU A 173 -1.75 4.05 6.40
N PRO A 174 -1.37 2.77 6.59
CA PRO A 174 -0.72 2.32 7.82
C PRO A 174 0.63 3.01 8.09
N LEU A 175 1.29 3.54 7.04
CA LEU A 175 2.60 4.17 7.13
C LEU A 175 2.54 5.67 7.42
N ILE A 176 1.45 6.35 7.05
CA ILE A 176 1.28 7.79 7.21
C ILE A 176 0.52 8.16 8.48
N GLY A 177 -0.22 7.22 9.09
CA GLY A 177 -1.05 7.51 10.26
C GLY A 177 -0.29 8.17 11.41
N GLU A 178 0.93 7.69 11.69
CA GLU A 178 1.77 8.27 12.74
C GLU A 178 2.19 9.72 12.45
N HIS A 179 2.47 10.03 11.17
CA HIS A 179 2.85 11.37 10.75
C HIS A 179 1.73 12.37 11.03
N PHE A 180 0.49 12.04 10.63
CA PHE A 180 -0.66 12.91 10.84
C PHE A 180 -1.05 12.99 12.31
N ARG A 181 -0.93 11.89 13.06
CA ARG A 181 -1.18 11.86 14.51
C ARG A 181 -0.29 12.84 15.27
N GLN A 182 1.00 12.87 14.94
CA GLN A 182 1.95 13.79 15.59
C GLN A 182 1.72 15.25 15.18
N ARG A 183 1.30 15.49 13.93
CA ARG A 183 1.12 16.83 13.38
C ARG A 183 -0.21 17.49 13.77
N TYR A 184 -1.27 16.70 13.91
CA TYR A 184 -2.65 17.16 14.15
C TYR A 184 -3.22 16.49 15.41
N GLN A 185 -2.48 16.57 16.51
CA GLN A 185 -2.82 15.90 17.77
C GLN A 185 -4.06 16.49 18.49
N ASP A 186 -4.40 17.74 18.19
CA ASP A 186 -5.44 18.55 18.81
C ASP A 186 -6.75 18.61 17.99
N GLN A 187 -6.82 17.85 16.89
CA GLN A 187 -7.93 17.84 15.95
C GLN A 187 -8.45 16.41 15.76
N HIS A 188 -9.77 16.25 15.58
CA HIS A 188 -10.32 14.99 15.10
C HIS A 188 -10.09 14.94 13.60
N TRP A 189 -9.48 13.88 13.09
CA TRP A 189 -9.22 13.76 11.66
C TRP A 189 -9.40 12.34 11.17
N ALA A 190 -9.81 12.21 9.92
CA ALA A 190 -9.93 10.94 9.21
C ALA A 190 -9.30 11.05 7.83
N ILE A 191 -8.55 10.02 7.43
CA ILE A 191 -8.00 9.87 6.07
C ILE A 191 -8.56 8.58 5.50
N TYR A 192 -9.22 8.67 4.34
CA TYR A 192 -9.90 7.54 3.71
C TYR A 192 -9.31 7.23 2.33
N ASP A 193 -8.90 5.97 2.12
CA ASP A 193 -8.47 5.45 0.83
C ASP A 193 -9.69 4.98 0.03
N ILE A 194 -10.01 5.71 -1.04
CA ILE A 194 -11.17 5.42 -1.88
C ILE A 194 -11.00 4.11 -2.65
N THR A 195 -9.77 3.76 -3.06
CA THR A 195 -9.52 2.55 -3.85
C THR A 195 -9.70 1.31 -2.98
N ARG A 196 -9.19 1.34 -1.75
CA ARG A 196 -9.19 0.18 -0.85
C ARG A 196 -10.41 0.10 0.06
N GLY A 197 -11.21 1.16 0.12
CA GLY A 197 -12.46 1.17 0.89
C GLY A 197 -12.24 1.14 2.40
N TYR A 198 -11.15 1.73 2.88
CA TYR A 198 -10.93 1.90 4.32
C TYR A 198 -10.14 3.16 4.61
N GLY A 199 -10.16 3.58 5.86
CA GLY A 199 -9.45 4.76 6.34
C GLY A 199 -8.87 4.58 7.74
N ILE A 200 -8.17 5.62 8.16
CA ILE A 200 -7.67 5.78 9.52
C ILE A 200 -8.37 6.99 10.15
N TYR A 201 -8.82 6.83 11.39
CA TYR A 201 -9.45 7.88 12.19
C TYR A 201 -8.64 8.11 13.46
N TYR A 202 -8.44 9.37 13.79
CA TYR A 202 -7.83 9.80 15.03
C TYR A 202 -8.84 10.59 15.85
N ASP A 203 -9.17 10.00 17.00
CA ASP A 203 -10.00 10.61 18.01
C ASP A 203 -9.11 11.24 19.10
N LYS A 204 -9.06 12.57 19.14
CA LYS A 204 -8.29 13.29 20.15
C LYS A 204 -8.87 13.15 21.55
N SER A 205 -10.14 12.76 21.72
CA SER A 205 -10.80 12.70 23.04
C SER A 205 -10.11 11.72 24.00
N ASN A 206 -9.54 10.66 23.44
CA ASN A 206 -8.80 9.62 24.16
C ASN A 206 -7.31 9.94 24.32
N SER A 207 -6.86 11.12 23.87
CA SER A 207 -5.47 11.55 24.01
C SER A 207 -5.21 12.13 25.40
N THR A 208 -4.08 11.75 26.00
CA THR A 208 -3.56 12.34 27.24
C THR A 208 -2.32 13.15 26.94
N ALA A 209 -1.95 14.10 27.81
CA ALA A 209 -0.75 14.94 27.65
C ALA A 209 0.56 14.14 27.44
N THR A 210 0.60 12.86 27.84
CA THR A 210 1.77 11.99 27.73
C THR A 210 1.62 10.90 26.67
N ARG A 211 0.41 10.61 26.18
CA ARG A 211 0.14 9.51 25.24
C ARG A 211 -0.95 9.92 24.23
N PRO A 212 -0.61 10.04 22.92
CA PRO A 212 -1.63 10.28 21.90
C PRO A 212 -2.56 9.07 21.79
N ALA A 213 -3.81 9.31 21.39
CA ALA A 213 -4.80 8.26 21.20
C ALA A 213 -4.35 7.23 20.13
N ALA A 214 -4.89 6.03 20.21
CA ALA A 214 -4.69 5.02 19.17
C ALA A 214 -5.41 5.43 17.88
N LEU A 215 -4.84 5.06 16.73
CA LEU A 215 -5.52 5.19 15.45
C LEU A 215 -6.55 4.07 15.32
N GLN A 216 -7.73 4.42 14.83
CA GLN A 216 -8.82 3.49 14.58
C GLN A 216 -8.94 3.25 13.07
N THR A 217 -9.24 2.02 12.66
CA THR A 217 -9.54 1.70 11.26
C THR A 217 -11.03 1.88 11.01
N ILE A 218 -11.38 2.53 9.90
CA ILE A 218 -12.76 2.74 9.45
C ILE A 218 -12.97 2.04 8.11
N THR A 219 -14.02 1.25 7.95
CA THR A 219 -14.31 0.45 6.73
C THR A 219 -15.66 0.78 6.11
N ASP A 220 -16.59 1.32 6.89
CA ASP A 220 -17.98 1.51 6.50
C ASP A 220 -18.34 3.00 6.53
N LEU A 221 -17.95 3.71 5.47
CA LEU A 221 -18.33 5.10 5.26
C LEU A 221 -19.52 5.21 4.30
N ASP A 222 -20.47 6.08 4.64
CA ASP A 222 -21.61 6.33 3.76
C ASP A 222 -21.18 6.82 2.38
N ASP A 223 -21.71 6.16 1.34
CA ASP A 223 -21.42 6.45 -0.07
C ASP A 223 -21.73 7.92 -0.45
N ALA A 224 -22.68 8.54 0.27
CA ALA A 224 -23.02 9.95 0.12
C ALA A 224 -21.86 10.88 0.51
N VAL A 225 -21.12 10.54 1.56
CA VAL A 225 -19.95 11.30 2.06
C VAL A 225 -18.81 11.24 1.05
N LEU A 226 -18.58 10.06 0.46
CA LEU A 226 -17.52 9.84 -0.53
C LEU A 226 -17.80 10.57 -1.86
N ARG A 227 -19.05 10.50 -2.35
CA ARG A 227 -19.45 11.04 -3.66
C ARG A 227 -19.81 12.52 -3.65
N ARG A 228 -20.29 13.06 -2.52
CA ARG A 228 -20.69 14.48 -2.38
C ARG A 228 -20.00 15.15 -1.20
N PRO A 229 -18.69 15.43 -1.29
CA PRO A 229 -17.95 16.06 -0.19
C PRO A 229 -18.53 17.42 0.21
N ALA A 230 -19.04 18.20 -0.75
CA ALA A 230 -19.63 19.50 -0.47
C ALA A 230 -20.88 19.46 0.41
N SER A 231 -21.49 18.27 0.58
CA SER A 231 -22.67 18.10 1.45
C SER A 231 -22.33 18.01 2.93
N ILE A 232 -21.11 17.60 3.27
CA ILE A 232 -20.63 17.49 4.66
C ILE A 232 -19.77 18.68 5.08
N HIS A 233 -19.46 19.61 4.16
CA HIS A 233 -18.64 20.78 4.45
C HIS A 233 -19.30 21.67 5.50
N SER A 234 -18.52 22.06 6.50
CA SER A 234 -18.91 23.12 7.42
C SER A 234 -19.17 24.44 6.66
N ALA A 235 -19.93 25.34 7.28
CA ALA A 235 -20.28 26.63 6.67
C ALA A 235 -19.04 27.44 6.25
N ASP A 236 -17.95 27.36 7.01
CA ASP A 236 -16.71 28.10 6.78
C ASP A 236 -15.72 27.39 5.83
N GLU A 237 -15.91 26.10 5.53
CA GLU A 237 -14.97 25.31 4.73
C GLU A 237 -14.73 25.92 3.33
N ARG A 238 -15.80 26.36 2.67
CA ARG A 238 -15.68 27.03 1.36
C ARG A 238 -14.82 28.30 1.43
N ARG A 239 -14.90 29.02 2.55
CA ARG A 239 -14.11 30.24 2.77
C ARG A 239 -12.64 29.90 2.97
N TYR A 240 -12.32 28.82 3.71
CA TYR A 240 -10.95 28.34 3.87
C TYR A 240 -10.33 27.90 2.54
N GLN A 241 -11.08 27.19 1.70
CA GLN A 241 -10.62 26.79 0.37
C GLN A 241 -10.30 28.01 -0.51
N GLN A 242 -11.15 29.03 -0.50
CA GLN A 242 -10.89 30.28 -1.25
C GLN A 242 -9.64 31.00 -0.75
N PHE A 243 -9.42 31.07 0.57
CA PHE A 243 -8.21 31.67 1.14
C PHE A 243 -6.95 30.89 0.74
N TRP A 244 -7.02 29.56 0.78
CA TRP A 244 -5.92 28.71 0.33
C TRP A 244 -5.61 28.91 -1.15
N GLN A 245 -6.62 28.94 -2.02
CA GLN A 245 -6.44 29.20 -3.45
C GLN A 245 -5.82 30.59 -3.70
N GLY A 246 -6.26 31.61 -2.97
CA GLY A 246 -5.69 32.97 -3.04
C GLY A 246 -4.22 33.00 -2.60
N TYR A 247 -3.91 32.39 -1.46
CA TYR A 247 -2.55 32.25 -0.96
C TYR A 247 -1.65 31.51 -1.97
N PHE A 248 -2.08 30.35 -2.46
CA PHE A 248 -1.34 29.53 -3.42
C PHE A 248 -1.03 30.31 -4.71
N THR A 249 -2.00 31.10 -5.20
CA THR A 249 -1.82 31.91 -6.41
C THR A 249 -0.83 33.05 -6.19
N ASN A 250 -0.92 33.74 -5.05
CA ASN A 250 -0.12 34.94 -4.76
C ASN A 250 1.34 34.63 -4.39
N VAL A 251 1.61 33.48 -3.76
CA VAL A 251 2.98 33.07 -3.40
C VAL A 251 3.73 32.50 -4.60
N ASN A 252 3.03 32.13 -5.68
CA ASN A 252 3.65 31.53 -6.84
C ASN A 252 4.41 32.57 -7.69
N ILE A 253 5.69 32.31 -7.93
CA ILE A 253 6.55 33.17 -8.76
C ILE A 253 6.39 32.75 -10.22
N THR A 254 5.80 33.61 -11.03
CA THR A 254 5.46 33.35 -12.44
C THR A 254 6.66 32.94 -13.29
N GLU A 255 7.82 33.54 -13.04
CA GLU A 255 9.07 33.30 -13.76
C GLU A 255 9.68 31.93 -13.45
N ARG A 256 9.29 31.29 -12.33
CA ARG A 256 9.79 29.97 -11.91
C ARG A 256 8.90 28.81 -12.37
N LYS A 257 7.89 29.09 -13.21
CA LYS A 257 6.91 28.10 -13.65
C LYS A 257 7.56 27.06 -14.57
N ASN A 258 7.85 25.87 -14.03
CA ASN A 258 8.27 24.71 -14.80
C ASN A 258 7.17 23.63 -14.77
N PRO A 259 6.32 23.53 -15.82
CA PRO A 259 5.19 22.61 -15.84
C PRO A 259 5.61 21.14 -15.90
N HIS A 260 6.76 20.83 -16.51
CA HIS A 260 7.28 19.46 -16.57
C HIS A 260 7.69 18.98 -15.18
N LEU A 261 8.52 19.77 -14.48
CA LEU A 261 8.97 19.47 -13.13
C LEU A 261 7.79 19.42 -12.14
N HIS A 262 6.81 20.31 -12.32
CA HIS A 262 5.60 20.30 -11.50
C HIS A 262 4.81 19.00 -11.64
N ARG A 263 4.63 18.46 -12.86
CA ARG A 263 3.95 17.16 -13.08
C ARG A 263 4.75 15.98 -12.54
N GLN A 264 6.09 16.07 -12.54
CA GLN A 264 6.96 15.05 -11.98
C GLN A 264 6.83 14.95 -10.46
N TYR A 265 6.83 16.09 -9.76
CA TYR A 265 6.69 16.11 -8.30
C TYR A 265 5.24 15.99 -7.84
N LEU A 266 4.29 16.56 -8.57
CA LEU A 266 2.86 16.50 -8.29
C LEU A 266 2.10 15.87 -9.47
N PRO A 267 2.04 14.53 -9.52
CA PRO A 267 1.30 13.81 -10.56
C PRO A 267 -0.17 14.24 -10.65
N GLN A 268 -0.69 14.35 -11.88
CA GLN A 268 -2.03 14.90 -12.15
C GLN A 268 -3.16 14.11 -11.50
N ARG A 269 -2.99 12.81 -11.29
CA ARG A 269 -4.00 11.94 -10.65
C ARG A 269 -4.43 12.43 -9.26
N TYR A 270 -3.54 13.10 -8.52
CA TYR A 270 -3.86 13.63 -7.19
C TYR A 270 -4.56 15.00 -7.23
N TRP A 271 -4.56 15.68 -8.37
CA TRP A 271 -5.08 17.05 -8.46
C TRP A 271 -6.57 17.13 -8.15
N LYS A 272 -7.31 16.03 -8.31
CA LYS A 272 -8.74 15.95 -7.93
C LYS A 272 -8.98 16.17 -6.43
N TYR A 273 -8.01 15.83 -5.58
CA TYR A 273 -8.06 15.99 -4.13
C TYR A 273 -7.39 17.28 -3.63
N LEU A 274 -6.88 18.12 -4.53
CA LEU A 274 -6.20 19.37 -4.18
C LEU A 274 -7.09 20.58 -4.44
N SER A 275 -7.48 21.28 -3.38
CA SER A 275 -8.30 22.48 -3.48
C SER A 275 -7.62 23.59 -4.31
N GLU A 276 -6.29 23.67 -4.31
CA GLU A 276 -5.53 24.62 -5.14
C GLU A 276 -5.55 24.31 -6.66
N LYS A 277 -5.95 23.10 -7.05
CA LYS A 277 -6.05 22.68 -8.46
C LYS A 277 -7.48 22.67 -8.99
N GLN A 278 -8.46 22.79 -8.10
CA GLN A 278 -9.86 22.95 -8.47
C GLN A 278 -10.05 24.39 -8.96
N ILE A 279 -10.52 24.53 -10.21
CA ILE A 279 -10.66 25.84 -10.86
C ILE A 279 -11.83 26.58 -10.18
N PRO A 280 -11.62 27.76 -9.57
CA PRO A 280 -12.75 28.56 -9.12
C PRO A 280 -13.53 29.07 -10.35
N PRO A 281 -14.87 29.10 -10.31
CA PRO A 281 -15.70 29.53 -11.45
C PRO A 281 -15.37 30.93 -11.99
N ASN A 282 -14.71 31.79 -11.18
CA ASN A 282 -14.27 33.13 -11.60
C ASN A 282 -12.91 33.18 -12.33
N ALA A 283 -12.25 32.04 -12.59
CA ALA A 283 -10.92 31.98 -13.20
C ALA A 283 -10.91 31.63 -14.70
N GLU A 284 -12.02 31.83 -15.43
CA GLU A 284 -12.05 31.68 -16.90
C GLU A 284 -11.02 32.58 -17.61
N HIS A 285 -10.63 33.70 -17.01
CA HIS A 285 -9.57 34.58 -17.54
C HIS A 285 -8.18 33.93 -17.59
N ILE A 286 -7.93 32.86 -16.83
CA ILE A 286 -6.65 32.13 -16.82
C ILE A 286 -6.58 31.13 -18.00
N GLN A 287 -7.71 30.69 -18.55
CA GLN A 287 -7.73 29.81 -19.73
C GLN A 287 -7.40 30.55 -21.03
N LYS A 288 -7.64 31.86 -21.12
CA LYS A 288 -7.41 32.66 -22.33
C LYS A 288 -5.93 32.99 -22.63
N ARG A 289 -4.98 32.51 -21.82
CA ARG A 289 -3.53 32.70 -22.03
C ARG A 289 -2.75 31.39 -22.01
N ARG A 290 -3.31 30.33 -22.58
CA ARG A 290 -2.55 29.12 -22.96
C ARG A 290 -2.20 29.17 -24.42
#